data_AF-A0A9X0K0A1-F1
#
_entry.id   AF-A0A9X0K0A1-F1
#
_cell.length_a   1.000
_cell.length_b   1.000
_cell.length_c   1.000
_cell.angle_alpha   90.00
_cell.angle_beta   90.00
_cell.angle_gamma   90.00
#
_symmetry.space_group_name_H-M   'P 1'
#
loop_
_entity.id
_entity.type
_entity.pdbx_description
1 polymer ?
#
loop_
_entity_poly.entity_id
_entity_poly.type
_entity_poly.pdbx_seq_one_letter_code
_entity_poly.pdbx_strand_id
1 'polypeptide(L)' 'MYPEVIKKMAFSKEHRDLLLKLYNKEITRREYDRLVQSLYKPSKEVCGG' A
#
# COMPACT_ATOMS: atom_id res chain seq x y z
N MET A 1 10.84 16.98 -1.46
CA MET A 1 11.02 16.02 -0.34
C MET A 1 9.73 15.25 -0.14
N TYR A 2 9.79 13.92 0.03
CA TYR A 2 8.62 13.14 0.44
C TYR A 2 8.22 13.54 1.86
N PRO A 3 6.92 13.73 2.15
CA PRO A 3 6.50 14.04 3.50
C PRO A 3 6.88 12.87 4.40
N GLU A 4 7.52 13.17 5.54
CA GLU A 4 8.07 12.18 6.48
C GLU A 4 7.04 11.15 6.93
N VAL A 5 5.76 11.52 6.88
CA VAL A 5 4.60 10.65 7.12
C VAL A 5 4.60 9.42 6.22
N ILE A 6 4.99 9.51 4.94
CA ILE A 6 5.07 8.36 4.03
C ILE A 6 6.24 7.47 4.45
N LYS A 7 7.34 8.06 4.93
CA LYS A 7 8.51 7.30 5.42
C LYS A 7 8.21 6.57 6.74
N LYS A 8 7.37 7.16 7.60
CA LYS A 8 6.88 6.55 8.85
C LYS A 8 5.75 5.53 8.64
N MET A 9 4.91 5.69 7.61
CA MET A 9 3.77 4.79 7.32
C MET A 9 4.09 3.69 6.31
N ALA A 10 5.17 3.79 5.54
CA ALA A 10 5.56 2.78 4.58
C ALA A 10 6.21 1.56 5.27
N PHE A 11 5.38 0.60 5.65
CA PHE A 11 5.85 -0.71 6.15
C PHE A 11 6.60 -1.52 5.07
N SER A 12 6.26 -1.35 3.78
CA SER A 12 6.85 -2.08 2.65
C SER A 12 7.07 -1.17 1.43
N LYS A 13 8.04 -1.52 0.56
CA LYS A 13 8.35 -0.79 -0.68
C LYS A 13 7.10 -0.63 -1.57
N GLU A 14 6.26 -1.67 -1.66
CA GLU A 14 5.02 -1.61 -2.44
C GLU A 14 3.98 -0.67 -1.84
N HIS A 15 3.83 -0.63 -0.51
CA HIS A 15 2.91 0.31 0.12
C HIS A 15 3.36 1.77 -0.08
N ARG A 16 4.68 2.01 -0.08
CA ARG A 16 5.26 3.31 -0.42
C ARG A 16 4.89 3.74 -1.84
N ASP A 17 4.93 2.82 -2.79
CA ASP A 17 4.55 3.06 -4.20
C ASP A 17 3.07 3.42 -4.34
N LEU A 18 2.19 2.74 -3.60
CA LEU A 18 0.75 3.06 -3.56
C LEU A 18 0.47 4.46 -2.99
N LEU A 19 1.15 4.83 -1.90
CA LEU A 19 1.05 6.19 -1.33
C LEU A 19 1.54 7.25 -2.31
N LEU A 20 2.57 6.93 -3.08
CA LEU A 20 3.15 7.75 -4.14
C LEU A 20 2.12 8.05 -5.23
N LYS A 21 1.50 6.99 -5.78
CA LYS A 21 0.44 7.08 -6.78
C LYS A 21 -0.77 7.84 -6.26
N LEU A 22 -1.16 7.62 -5.01
CA LEU A 22 -2.27 8.35 -4.39
C LEU A 22 -1.95 9.85 -4.26
N TYR A 23 -0.72 10.20 -3.88
CA TYR A 23 -0.28 11.59 -3.75
C TYR A 23 -0.20 12.29 -5.11
N ASN A 24 0.31 11.59 -6.12
CA ASN A 24 0.31 12.07 -7.51
C ASN A 24 -1.09 12.15 -8.13
N LYS A 25 -2.14 11.70 -7.41
CA LYS A 25 -3.52 11.54 -7.91
C LYS A 25 -3.62 10.61 -9.13
N GLU A 26 -2.65 9.71 -9.31
CA GLU A 26 -2.70 8.66 -10.33
C GLU A 26 -3.76 7.60 -10.00
N ILE A 27 -4.00 7.38 -8.70
CA ILE A 27 -5.05 6.48 -8.21
C ILE A 27 -5.98 7.22 -7.26
N THR A 28 -7.23 6.78 -7.24
CA THR A 28 -8.21 7.29 -6.27
C THR A 28 -8.03 6.66 -4.89
N ARG A 29 -8.58 7.30 -3.85
CA ARG A 29 -8.57 6.75 -2.48
C ARG A 29 -9.19 5.34 -2.41
N ARG A 30 -10.23 5.07 -3.22
CA ARG A 30 -10.87 3.75 -3.33
C ARG A 30 -9.95 2.69 -3.94
N GLU A 31 -9.19 3.04 -4.97
CA GLU A 31 -8.22 2.13 -5.57
C GLU A 31 -7.05 1.86 -4.65
N TYR A 32 -6.53 2.91 -4.00
CA TYR A 32 -5.51 2.75 -2.97
C TYR A 32 -5.97 1.78 -1.88
N ASP A 33 -7.18 1.93 -1.36
CA ASP A 33 -7.72 1.05 -0.32
C ASP A 33 -7.81 -0.42 -0.79
N ARG A 34 -8.28 -0.67 -2.02
CA ARG A 34 -8.28 -2.03 -2.62
C ARG A 34 -6.87 -2.60 -2.80
N LEU A 35 -5.94 -1.79 -3.29
CA LEU A 35 -4.57 -2.22 -3.54
C LEU A 35 -3.84 -2.51 -2.23
N VAL A 36 -4.01 -1.65 -1.22
CA VAL A 36 -3.51 -1.88 0.14
C VAL A 36 -4.15 -3.11 0.75
N GLN A 37 -5.48 -3.29 0.63
CA GLN A 37 -6.14 -4.51 1.08
C GLN A 37 -5.59 -5.75 0.39
N SER A 38 -5.23 -5.68 -0.89
CA SER A 38 -4.58 -6.79 -1.60
C SER A 38 -3.14 -7.00 -1.14
N LEU A 39 -2.43 -5.93 -0.78
CA LEU A 39 -1.05 -5.96 -0.31
C LEU A 39 -0.91 -6.60 1.08
N TYR A 40 -1.87 -6.30 1.96
CA TYR A 40 -1.92 -6.80 3.33
C TYR A 40 -2.86 -7.97 3.53
N LYS A 41 -3.67 -8.32 2.52
CA LYS A 41 -4.34 -9.61 2.52
C LYS A 41 -3.21 -10.63 2.61
N PRO A 42 -3.14 -11.43 3.68
CA PRO A 42 -2.31 -12.60 3.60
C PRO A 42 -2.84 -13.36 2.39
N SER A 43 -1.96 -13.64 1.43
CA SER A 43 -2.22 -14.77 0.54
C SER A 43 -2.56 -15.91 1.50
N LYS A 44 -3.84 -16.30 1.54
CA LYS A 44 -4.28 -17.46 2.29
C LYS A 44 -3.76 -18.67 1.53
N GLU A 45 -2.44 -18.85 1.56
CA GLU A 45 -1.77 -20.09 1.21
C GLU A 45 -0.33 -20.09 1.73
N VAL A 46 -0.16 -19.91 3.04
CA VAL A 46 0.82 -20.71 3.78
C VAL A 46 0.17 -21.11 5.10
N CYS A 47 0.08 -22.43 5.28
CA CYS A 47 -0.19 -23.18 6.51
C CYS A 47 -1.64 -23.66 6.75
N GLY A 48 -1.84 -24.96 6.53
CA GLY A 48 -2.81 -25.77 7.27
C GLY A 48 -3.32 -26.99 6.51
N GLY A 49 -2.57 -28.11 6.55
CA GLY A 49 -3.04 -29.44 6.10
C GLY A 49 -1.91 -30.38 5.71
#